data_AF-A0A7V3H4W1-F1
#
_entry.id   AF-A0A7V3H4W1-F1
#
_cell.length_a   1.000
_cell.length_b   1.000
_cell.length_c   1.000
_cell.angle_alpha   90.00
_cell.angle_beta   90.00
_cell.angle_gamma   90.00
#
_symmetry.space_group_name_H-M   'P 1'
#
loop_
_entity.id
_entity.type
_entity.pdbx_description
1 polymer ?
#
loop_
_entity_poly.entity_id
_entity_poly.type
_entity_poly.pdbx_seq_one_letter_code
_entity_poly.pdbx_strand_id
1 'polypeptide(L)'
;PLLRGHRPAAVPPEGVLDPRQALLSQKAELYGQIRDLDFDYAAGSIAEADYRQGRAQLEAGAAETLQALEALGARAAAPPPAERPRPAAVVRKAAEPAPRTRSLRPALLLAGVLGLGLALGYFLATSLGPRGPDGSPTGTAGGLGMGRGAGAAGADPLEQARALVEQGEAGKAFAIYRGILERDPRNVEAITQLGVILARARSFDEAHLAFDKALSIDPSAPLPLWEKGLAYFQAGRPRDGVKVWERLIAVAPTDARAAAARQMLANVRESMGRPAEPGAPLR
;
A
#
# COMPACT_ATOMS: atom_id res chain seq x y z
N PRO A 1 40.80 -46.67 -23.92
CA PRO A 1 40.79 -46.07 -22.57
C PRO A 1 40.55 -44.55 -22.62
N LEU A 2 39.31 -44.13 -22.90
CA LEU A 2 38.84 -42.74 -22.80
C LEU A 2 37.32 -42.76 -22.62
N LEU A 3 36.83 -42.88 -21.39
CA LEU A 3 35.43 -42.62 -21.05
C LEU A 3 35.39 -41.86 -19.73
N ARG A 4 35.44 -40.53 -19.84
CA ARG A 4 35.24 -39.59 -18.73
C ARG A 4 33.73 -39.53 -18.49
N GLY A 5 33.28 -40.13 -17.39
CA GLY A 5 31.88 -40.10 -16.98
C GLY A 5 31.43 -38.67 -16.73
N HIS A 6 30.62 -38.13 -17.65
CA HIS A 6 29.77 -36.98 -17.35
C HIS A 6 28.69 -37.44 -16.37
N ARG A 7 28.85 -37.07 -15.09
CA ARG A 7 27.71 -37.01 -14.18
C ARG A 7 26.77 -35.92 -14.73
N PRO A 8 25.52 -36.24 -15.08
CA PRO A 8 24.56 -35.19 -15.40
C PRO A 8 24.40 -34.31 -14.15
N ALA A 9 24.47 -33.00 -14.35
CA ALA A 9 24.07 -32.04 -13.34
C ALA A 9 22.66 -32.42 -12.88
N ALA A 10 22.47 -32.53 -11.57
CA ALA A 10 21.16 -32.72 -10.98
C ALA A 10 20.28 -31.56 -11.43
N VAL A 11 19.42 -31.81 -12.42
CA VAL A 11 18.26 -30.97 -12.72
C VAL A 11 17.40 -31.07 -11.46
N PRO A 12 17.19 -29.97 -10.71
CA PRO A 12 16.27 -30.01 -9.59
C PRO A 12 14.87 -30.37 -10.13
N PRO A 13 14.11 -31.24 -9.44
CA PRO A 13 12.82 -31.69 -9.95
C PRO A 13 11.88 -30.49 -10.15
N GLU A 14 11.36 -30.37 -11.36
CA GLU A 14 10.24 -29.48 -11.66
C GLU A 14 9.07 -29.80 -10.73
N GLY A 15 8.49 -28.77 -10.11
CA GLY A 15 7.13 -28.88 -9.55
C GLY A 15 6.94 -28.61 -8.06
N VAL A 16 7.98 -28.39 -7.25
CA VAL A 16 7.78 -27.96 -5.85
C VAL A 16 7.85 -26.44 -5.77
N LEU A 17 6.71 -25.77 -5.99
CA LEU A 17 6.56 -24.35 -5.66
C LEU A 17 6.96 -24.15 -4.19
N ASP A 18 7.84 -23.17 -3.93
CA ASP A 18 8.19 -22.74 -2.57
C ASP A 18 6.88 -22.54 -1.78
N PRO A 19 6.72 -23.13 -0.57
CA PRO A 19 5.51 -22.98 0.25
C PRO A 19 5.05 -21.52 0.37
N ARG A 20 5.98 -20.57 0.38
CA ARG A 20 5.65 -19.14 0.37
C ARG A 20 5.05 -18.68 -0.96
N GLN A 21 5.59 -19.13 -2.09
CA GLN A 21 5.06 -18.79 -3.42
C GLN A 21 3.68 -19.41 -3.65
N ALA A 22 3.44 -20.62 -3.14
CA ALA A 22 2.12 -21.25 -3.18
C ALA A 22 1.08 -20.42 -2.42
N LEU A 23 1.38 -20.00 -1.18
CA LEU A 23 0.49 -19.16 -0.39
C LEU A 23 0.28 -17.75 -0.98
N LEU A 24 1.31 -17.16 -1.60
CA LEU A 24 1.15 -15.89 -2.31
C LEU A 24 0.22 -16.02 -3.53
N SER A 25 0.29 -17.16 -4.23
CA SER A 25 -0.59 -17.45 -5.36
C SER A 25 -2.04 -17.67 -4.89
N GLN A 26 -2.22 -18.45 -3.82
CA GLN A 26 -3.52 -18.66 -3.17
C GLN A 26 -4.14 -17.34 -2.67
N LYS A 27 -3.32 -16.47 -2.08
CA LYS A 27 -3.74 -15.11 -1.71
C LYS A 27 -4.25 -14.34 -2.94
N ALA A 28 -3.49 -14.32 -4.02
CA ALA A 28 -3.90 -13.60 -5.22
C ALA A 28 -5.24 -14.12 -5.79
N GLU A 29 -5.45 -15.43 -5.76
CA GLU A 29 -6.68 -16.08 -6.20
C GLU A 29 -7.89 -15.70 -5.34
N LEU A 30 -7.78 -15.81 -4.01
CA LEU A 30 -8.87 -15.47 -3.09
C LEU A 30 -9.31 -14.00 -3.22
N TYR A 31 -8.34 -13.09 -3.37
CA TYR A 31 -8.65 -11.67 -3.59
C TYR A 31 -9.28 -11.41 -4.97
N GLY A 32 -8.93 -12.21 -5.98
CA GLY A 32 -9.61 -12.21 -7.27
C GLY A 32 -11.06 -12.64 -7.16
N GLN A 33 -11.33 -13.73 -6.44
CA GLN A 33 -12.68 -14.24 -6.21
C GLN A 33 -13.56 -13.25 -5.42
N ILE A 34 -13.01 -12.58 -4.40
CA ILE A 34 -13.74 -11.54 -3.66
C ILE A 34 -14.13 -10.40 -4.60
N ARG A 35 -13.21 -9.96 -5.45
CA ARG A 35 -13.47 -8.89 -6.41
C ARG A 35 -14.55 -9.28 -7.42
N ASP A 36 -14.51 -10.50 -7.93
CA ASP A 36 -15.48 -10.98 -8.90
C ASP A 36 -16.86 -11.14 -8.23
N LEU A 37 -16.93 -11.63 -6.99
CA LEU A 37 -18.15 -11.69 -6.18
C LEU A 37 -18.74 -10.30 -5.89
N ASP A 38 -17.90 -9.32 -5.57
CA ASP A 38 -18.30 -7.92 -5.36
C ASP A 38 -18.90 -7.31 -6.63
N PHE A 39 -18.33 -7.63 -7.79
CA PHE A 39 -18.84 -7.19 -9.08
C PHE A 39 -20.22 -7.79 -9.37
N ASP A 40 -20.39 -9.10 -9.15
CA ASP A 40 -21.66 -9.79 -9.37
C ASP A 40 -22.77 -9.26 -8.46
N TYR A 41 -22.46 -8.97 -7.20
CA TYR A 41 -23.40 -8.34 -6.27
C TYR A 41 -23.75 -6.91 -6.69
N ALA A 42 -22.76 -6.10 -7.08
CA ALA A 42 -22.99 -4.74 -7.57
C ALA A 42 -23.81 -4.70 -8.87
N ALA A 43 -23.69 -5.72 -9.72
CA ALA A 43 -24.49 -5.92 -10.92
C ALA A 43 -25.92 -6.42 -10.61
N GLY A 44 -26.24 -6.73 -9.35
CA GLY A 44 -27.52 -7.32 -8.94
C GLY A 44 -27.71 -8.76 -9.39
N SER A 45 -26.62 -9.45 -9.75
CA SER A 45 -26.65 -10.82 -10.28
C SER A 45 -26.77 -11.89 -9.19
N ILE A 46 -26.51 -11.54 -7.93
CA ILE A 46 -26.59 -12.43 -6.76
C ILE A 46 -27.34 -11.78 -5.61
N ALA A 47 -28.02 -12.60 -4.79
CA ALA A 47 -28.77 -12.12 -3.64
C ALA A 47 -27.84 -11.69 -2.48
N GLU A 48 -28.28 -10.72 -1.68
CA GLU A 48 -27.57 -10.23 -0.48
C GLU A 48 -27.12 -11.34 0.47
N ALA A 49 -27.97 -12.35 0.67
CA ALA A 49 -27.66 -13.47 1.56
C ALA A 49 -26.49 -14.31 1.04
N ASP A 50 -26.51 -14.63 -0.25
CA ASP A 50 -25.47 -15.42 -0.92
C ASP A 50 -24.16 -14.64 -1.02
N TYR A 51 -24.26 -13.34 -1.29
CA TYR A 51 -23.12 -12.41 -1.27
C TYR A 51 -22.44 -12.37 0.09
N ARG A 52 -23.21 -12.11 1.17
CA ARG A 52 -22.65 -12.03 2.54
C ARG A 52 -21.99 -13.35 2.95
N GLN A 53 -22.62 -14.47 2.61
CA GLN A 53 -22.08 -15.79 2.92
C GLN A 53 -20.80 -16.07 2.13
N GLY A 54 -20.81 -15.85 0.81
CA GLY A 54 -19.65 -16.07 -0.06
C GLY A 54 -18.48 -15.17 0.31
N ARG A 55 -18.75 -13.90 0.61
CA ARG A 55 -17.72 -12.93 1.00
C ARG A 55 -17.07 -13.30 2.33
N ALA A 56 -17.86 -13.68 3.33
CA ALA A 56 -17.33 -14.12 4.62
C ALA A 56 -16.44 -15.37 4.49
N GLN A 57 -16.79 -16.32 3.62
CA GLN A 57 -15.97 -17.52 3.38
C GLN A 57 -14.63 -17.18 2.72
N LEU A 58 -14.64 -16.34 1.69
CA LEU A 58 -13.44 -15.92 1.00
C LEU A 58 -12.52 -15.07 1.88
N GLU A 59 -13.09 -14.17 2.68
CA GLU A 59 -12.35 -13.35 3.65
C GLU A 59 -11.71 -14.21 4.75
N ALA A 60 -12.42 -15.23 5.24
CA ALA A 60 -11.85 -16.21 6.19
C ALA A 60 -10.65 -16.96 5.57
N GLY A 61 -10.79 -17.47 4.35
CA GLY A 61 -9.68 -18.12 3.64
C GLY A 61 -8.49 -17.19 3.39
N ALA A 62 -8.76 -15.92 3.10
CA ALA A 62 -7.71 -14.91 2.93
C ALA A 62 -6.96 -14.64 4.24
N ALA A 63 -7.69 -14.54 5.36
CA ALA A 63 -7.11 -14.36 6.69
C ALA A 63 -6.21 -15.56 7.08
N GLU A 64 -6.66 -16.79 6.84
CA GLU A 64 -5.86 -18.00 7.08
C GLU A 64 -4.57 -18.01 6.24
N THR A 65 -4.67 -17.65 4.96
CA THR A 65 -3.52 -17.57 4.05
C THR A 65 -2.50 -16.52 4.50
N LEU A 66 -2.98 -15.37 5.01
CA LEU A 66 -2.12 -14.31 5.56
C LEU A 66 -1.42 -14.76 6.84
N GLN A 67 -2.13 -15.43 7.75
CA GLN A 67 -1.55 -16.00 8.97
C GLN A 67 -0.47 -17.04 8.64
N ALA A 68 -0.70 -17.90 7.64
CA ALA A 68 0.29 -18.88 7.19
C ALA A 68 1.55 -18.21 6.59
N LEU A 69 1.38 -17.13 5.83
CA LEU A 69 2.50 -16.33 5.30
C LEU A 69 3.29 -15.66 6.43
N GLU A 70 2.61 -15.14 7.45
CA GLU A 70 3.25 -14.55 8.62
C GLU A 70 4.01 -15.60 9.44
N ALA A 71 3.44 -16.78 9.65
CA ALA A 71 4.09 -17.89 10.33
C ALA A 71 5.37 -18.36 9.61
N LEU A 72 5.36 -18.40 8.27
CA LEU A 72 6.56 -18.68 7.46
C LEU A 72 7.61 -17.57 7.59
N GLY A 73 7.18 -16.30 7.66
CA GLY A 73 8.06 -15.16 7.92
C GLY A 73 8.68 -15.17 9.31
N ALA A 74 7.90 -15.51 10.34
CA ALA A 74 8.35 -15.62 11.73
C ALA A 74 9.31 -16.80 11.95
N ARG A 75 9.08 -17.92 11.25
CA ARG A 75 9.96 -19.11 11.31
C ARG A 75 11.32 -18.88 10.65
N ALA A 76 11.39 -17.99 9.66
CA ALA A 76 12.65 -17.52 9.09
C ALA A 76 13.41 -16.54 10.00
N ALA A 77 12.70 -15.88 10.93
CA ALA A 77 13.27 -14.97 11.93
C ALA A 77 13.63 -15.66 13.27
N ALA A 78 13.18 -16.90 13.48
CA ALA A 78 13.58 -17.69 14.64
C ALA A 78 15.06 -18.10 14.50
N PRO A 79 15.93 -17.84 15.51
CA PRO A 79 17.28 -18.38 15.50
C PRO A 79 17.18 -19.92 15.44
N PRO A 80 18.06 -20.61 14.71
CA PRO A 80 18.03 -22.07 14.63
C PRO A 80 18.07 -22.66 16.05
N PRO A 81 17.29 -23.71 16.34
CA PRO A 81 17.34 -24.36 17.65
C PRO A 81 18.77 -24.80 17.93
N ALA A 82 19.29 -24.40 19.09
CA ALA A 82 20.65 -24.68 19.51
C ALA A 82 20.98 -26.18 19.33
N GLU A 83 21.84 -26.49 18.37
CA GLU A 83 22.39 -27.83 18.20
C GLU A 83 23.11 -28.21 19.51
N ARG A 84 22.69 -29.33 20.12
CA ARG A 84 23.39 -29.90 21.27
C ARG A 84 24.87 -30.11 20.91
N PRO A 85 25.81 -29.81 21.82
CA PRO A 85 27.23 -29.86 21.50
C PRO A 85 27.66 -31.28 21.16
N ARG A 86 28.12 -31.51 19.93
CA ARG A 86 28.87 -32.72 19.56
C ARG A 86 30.32 -32.56 20.06
N PRO A 87 30.93 -33.60 20.64
CA PRO A 87 32.27 -33.49 21.19
C PRO A 87 33.30 -33.27 20.07
N ALA A 88 34.32 -32.47 20.43
CA ALA A 88 35.32 -31.91 19.55
C ALA A 88 36.06 -32.95 18.71
N ALA A 89 36.04 -32.76 17.39
CA ALA A 89 37.03 -33.31 16.49
C ALA A 89 37.88 -32.16 15.94
N VAL A 90 39.13 -32.12 16.37
CA VAL A 90 40.22 -31.34 15.80
C VAL A 90 40.30 -31.63 14.29
N VAL A 91 40.45 -30.61 13.44
CA VAL A 91 41.39 -30.57 12.29
C VAL A 91 41.27 -29.25 11.52
N ARG A 92 42.38 -28.50 11.61
CA ARG A 92 43.12 -27.69 10.62
C ARG A 92 42.41 -26.57 9.82
N LYS A 93 42.87 -25.36 10.15
CA LYS A 93 42.82 -24.08 9.41
C LYS A 93 43.29 -24.25 7.95
N ALA A 94 42.42 -23.88 7.01
CA ALA A 94 42.79 -23.64 5.60
C ALA A 94 42.14 -22.33 5.12
N ALA A 95 42.92 -21.59 4.33
CA ALA A 95 42.81 -20.19 3.93
C ALA A 95 41.47 -19.75 3.30
N GLU A 96 41.11 -18.49 3.59
CA GLU A 96 40.09 -17.70 2.89
C GLU A 96 40.49 -17.39 1.43
N PRO A 97 39.50 -17.27 0.52
CA PRO A 97 39.60 -16.31 -0.56
C PRO A 97 38.44 -15.30 -0.57
N ALA A 98 38.80 -14.08 -1.00
CA ALA A 98 38.06 -12.81 -0.99
C ALA A 98 36.60 -12.81 -1.56
N PRO A 99 35.76 -11.83 -1.17
CA PRO A 99 34.38 -11.74 -1.61
C PRO A 99 34.25 -11.25 -3.06
N ARG A 100 33.62 -12.06 -3.92
CA ARG A 100 33.14 -11.65 -5.26
C ARG A 100 31.83 -10.90 -5.13
N THR A 101 31.86 -9.62 -5.46
CA THR A 101 30.68 -8.75 -5.61
C THR A 101 29.83 -9.24 -6.79
N ARG A 102 28.58 -9.65 -6.52
CA ARG A 102 27.56 -9.85 -7.55
C ARG A 102 26.59 -8.69 -7.53
N SER A 103 26.70 -7.86 -8.55
CA SER A 103 25.74 -6.80 -8.89
C SER A 103 24.38 -7.41 -9.23
N LEU A 104 23.37 -7.13 -8.41
CA LEU A 104 21.96 -7.40 -8.72
C LEU A 104 21.35 -6.14 -9.36
N ARG A 105 20.88 -6.27 -10.61
CA ARG A 105 20.00 -5.29 -11.25
C ARG A 105 18.55 -5.54 -10.80
N PRO A 106 17.73 -4.50 -10.56
CA PRO A 106 16.33 -4.69 -10.18
C PRO A 106 15.45 -4.90 -11.41
N ALA A 107 14.60 -5.94 -11.37
CA ALA A 107 13.44 -6.07 -12.24
C ALA A 107 12.24 -5.41 -11.52
N LEU A 108 11.64 -4.41 -12.16
CA LEU A 108 10.58 -3.58 -11.61
C LEU A 108 9.44 -3.52 -12.65
N LEU A 109 8.23 -3.40 -12.11
CA LEU A 109 6.98 -2.91 -12.71
C LEU A 109 6.01 -3.96 -13.28
N LEU A 110 5.00 -4.33 -12.45
CA LEU A 110 3.61 -4.59 -12.89
C LEU A 110 2.64 -4.74 -11.69
N ALA A 111 2.61 -3.77 -10.76
CA ALA A 111 1.66 -3.78 -9.63
C ALA A 111 0.86 -2.47 -9.45
N GLY A 112 1.03 -1.49 -10.35
CA GLY A 112 0.54 -0.12 -10.15
C GLY A 112 -0.91 0.16 -10.59
N VAL A 113 -1.67 -0.85 -11.03
CA VAL A 113 -3.00 -0.64 -11.65
C VAL A 113 -4.17 -1.13 -10.78
N LEU A 114 -3.97 -2.11 -9.88
CA LEU A 114 -5.08 -2.71 -9.11
C LEU A 114 -5.44 -2.01 -7.79
N GLY A 115 -4.49 -1.34 -7.12
CA GLY A 115 -4.74 -0.73 -5.80
C GLY A 115 -5.70 0.46 -5.82
N LEU A 116 -5.78 1.20 -6.93
CA LEU A 116 -6.64 2.38 -7.05
C LEU A 116 -8.13 2.02 -7.28
N GLY A 117 -8.41 0.79 -7.74
CA GLY A 117 -9.78 0.31 -7.98
C GLY A 117 -10.53 -0.06 -6.69
N LEU A 118 -9.82 -0.52 -5.65
CA LEU A 118 -10.42 -0.90 -4.35
C LEU A 118 -10.85 0.34 -3.54
N ALA A 119 -10.06 1.41 -3.62
CA ALA A 119 -10.42 2.74 -3.13
C ALA A 119 -11.72 3.29 -3.76
N LEU A 120 -11.96 2.95 -5.03
CA LEU A 120 -13.07 3.41 -5.85
C LEU A 120 -14.42 2.83 -5.39
N GLY A 121 -14.44 1.56 -4.96
CA GLY A 121 -15.66 0.88 -4.51
C GLY A 121 -16.10 1.29 -3.11
N TYR A 122 -15.14 1.41 -2.17
CA TYR A 122 -15.42 1.76 -0.78
C TYR A 122 -15.96 3.18 -0.62
N PHE A 123 -15.46 4.14 -1.41
CA PHE A 123 -15.90 5.52 -1.35
C PHE A 123 -17.30 5.73 -2.00
N LEU A 124 -17.63 4.96 -3.05
CA LEU A 124 -18.96 5.04 -3.67
C LEU A 124 -20.05 4.50 -2.73
N ALA A 125 -19.77 3.42 -2.00
CA ALA A 125 -20.70 2.79 -1.06
C ALA A 125 -21.06 3.68 0.15
N THR A 126 -20.17 4.58 0.56
CA THR A 126 -20.39 5.50 1.69
C THR A 126 -21.00 6.85 1.27
N SER A 127 -21.13 7.12 -0.03
CA SER A 127 -21.70 8.37 -0.57
C SER A 127 -23.21 8.32 -0.86
N LEU A 128 -23.82 7.13 -0.78
CA LEU A 128 -25.27 6.95 -0.92
C LEU A 128 -25.89 6.83 0.48
N GLY A 129 -26.48 7.93 0.95
CA GLY A 129 -27.23 7.96 2.22
C GLY A 129 -28.42 6.97 2.24
N PRO A 130 -28.97 6.67 3.43
CA PRO A 130 -29.99 5.64 3.60
C PRO A 130 -31.25 5.92 2.76
N ARG A 131 -31.73 4.88 2.07
CA ARG A 131 -32.97 4.89 1.30
C ARG A 131 -34.17 4.72 2.25
N GLY A 132 -35.25 5.45 1.99
CA GLY A 132 -36.54 5.25 2.66
C GLY A 132 -37.14 3.87 2.34
N PRO A 133 -38.12 3.40 3.14
CA PRO A 133 -38.72 2.06 3.04
C PRO A 133 -39.45 1.74 1.72
N ASP A 134 -39.55 2.72 0.82
CA ASP A 134 -40.23 2.71 -0.46
C ASP A 134 -39.26 2.83 -1.67
N GLY A 135 -37.94 2.89 -1.44
CA GLY A 135 -36.93 2.88 -2.52
C GLY A 135 -36.78 4.20 -3.30
N SER A 136 -37.55 5.23 -2.96
CA SER A 136 -37.50 6.56 -3.57
C SER A 136 -36.31 7.38 -3.04
N PRO A 137 -35.53 8.08 -3.88
CA PRO A 137 -34.56 9.06 -3.42
C PRO A 137 -35.29 10.31 -2.89
N THR A 138 -35.38 10.47 -1.57
CA THR A 138 -35.80 11.72 -0.93
C THR A 138 -34.65 12.72 -0.96
N GLY A 139 -34.46 13.33 -2.13
CA GLY A 139 -33.52 14.42 -2.34
C GLY A 139 -33.80 15.00 -3.71
N THR A 140 -34.37 16.20 -3.73
CA THR A 140 -34.79 16.94 -4.93
C THR A 140 -33.71 16.92 -6.01
N ALA A 141 -33.94 16.07 -7.01
CA ALA A 141 -33.29 16.13 -8.31
C ALA A 141 -33.80 17.37 -9.03
N GLY A 142 -33.16 18.51 -8.76
CA GLY A 142 -33.20 19.65 -9.67
C GLY A 142 -32.50 19.23 -10.96
N GLY A 143 -33.28 19.07 -12.02
CA GLY A 143 -32.78 18.70 -13.34
C GLY A 143 -31.71 19.68 -13.84
N LEU A 144 -30.64 19.13 -14.38
CA LEU A 144 -29.72 19.79 -15.31
C LEU A 144 -29.67 18.85 -16.51
N GLY A 145 -30.41 19.09 -17.60
CA GLY A 145 -30.36 20.33 -18.34
C GLY A 145 -29.08 20.34 -19.15
N MET A 146 -29.10 19.66 -20.31
CA MET A 146 -28.15 19.88 -21.40
C MET A 146 -28.22 21.37 -21.78
N GLY A 147 -27.39 22.17 -21.14
CA GLY A 147 -27.34 23.62 -21.26
C GLY A 147 -25.92 24.05 -21.55
N ARG A 148 -25.67 24.37 -22.81
CA ARG A 148 -24.48 25.07 -23.27
C ARG A 148 -24.47 26.47 -22.62
N GLY A 149 -23.46 26.74 -21.80
CA GLY A 149 -23.10 28.07 -21.25
C GLY A 149 -21.84 27.90 -20.40
N ALA A 150 -20.64 28.20 -20.91
CA ALA A 150 -20.03 29.53 -20.87
C ALA A 150 -20.21 30.20 -19.49
N GLY A 151 -19.21 30.07 -18.60
CA GLY A 151 -19.19 30.89 -17.37
C GLY A 151 -18.51 30.36 -16.11
N ALA A 152 -17.57 29.41 -16.16
CA ALA A 152 -16.59 29.22 -15.08
C ALA A 152 -15.21 29.10 -15.71
N ALA A 153 -14.66 30.25 -16.10
CA ALA A 153 -13.38 30.35 -16.78
C ALA A 153 -12.22 29.97 -15.84
N GLY A 154 -11.41 28.99 -16.27
CA GLY A 154 -9.96 29.03 -16.06
C GLY A 154 -9.32 28.34 -14.84
N ALA A 155 -10.06 27.62 -13.99
CA ALA A 155 -9.42 26.89 -12.88
C ALA A 155 -8.80 25.57 -13.35
N ASP A 156 -7.51 25.35 -13.02
CA ASP A 156 -6.83 24.09 -13.24
C ASP A 156 -7.65 22.95 -12.58
N PRO A 157 -7.98 21.86 -13.28
CA PRO A 157 -8.65 20.70 -12.69
C PRO A 157 -8.00 20.21 -11.39
N LEU A 158 -6.68 20.33 -11.26
CA LEU A 158 -5.96 20.02 -10.02
C LEU A 158 -6.36 20.95 -8.88
N GLU A 159 -6.42 22.27 -9.11
CA GLU A 159 -6.81 23.25 -8.10
C GLU A 159 -8.26 23.05 -7.66
N GLN A 160 -9.15 22.78 -8.62
CA GLN A 160 -10.55 22.47 -8.32
C GLN A 160 -10.67 21.22 -7.43
N ALA A 161 -9.96 20.15 -7.79
CA ALA A 161 -9.97 18.92 -7.01
C ALA A 161 -9.40 19.12 -5.60
N ARG A 162 -8.33 19.92 -5.45
CA ARG A 162 -7.77 20.28 -4.14
C ARG A 162 -8.77 21.04 -3.29
N ALA A 163 -9.47 22.03 -3.85
CA ALA A 163 -10.49 22.78 -3.12
C ALA A 163 -11.61 21.85 -2.59
N LEU A 164 -12.05 20.87 -3.40
CA LEU A 164 -13.06 19.90 -3.00
C LEU A 164 -12.58 18.98 -1.86
N VAL A 165 -11.30 18.61 -1.85
CA VAL A 165 -10.69 17.84 -0.74
C VAL A 165 -10.74 18.63 0.57
N GLU A 166 -10.46 19.93 0.52
CA GLU A 166 -10.53 20.81 1.71
C GLU A 166 -11.98 21.05 2.18
N GLN A 167 -12.94 21.01 1.27
CA GLN A 167 -14.37 21.11 1.59
C GLN A 167 -14.97 19.79 2.14
N GLY A 168 -14.17 18.72 2.22
CA GLY A 168 -14.64 17.39 2.64
C GLY A 168 -15.40 16.63 1.56
N GLU A 169 -15.52 17.19 0.35
CA GLU A 169 -16.17 16.58 -0.80
C GLU A 169 -15.24 15.62 -1.55
N ALA A 170 -14.65 14.67 -0.79
CA ALA A 170 -13.62 13.77 -1.29
C ALA A 170 -14.05 12.94 -2.50
N GLY A 171 -15.35 12.65 -2.67
CA GLY A 171 -15.88 11.92 -3.82
C GLY A 171 -15.83 12.69 -5.13
N LYS A 172 -16.18 13.97 -5.09
CA LYS A 172 -16.09 14.84 -6.26
C LYS A 172 -14.62 15.08 -6.62
N ALA A 173 -13.77 15.30 -5.62
CA ALA A 173 -12.32 15.41 -5.83
C ALA A 173 -11.74 14.14 -6.47
N PHE A 174 -12.13 12.96 -5.98
CA PHE A 174 -11.70 11.67 -6.52
C PHE A 174 -12.03 11.57 -8.01
N ALA A 175 -13.28 11.90 -8.40
CA ALA A 175 -13.70 11.84 -9.80
C ALA A 175 -12.85 12.74 -10.72
N ILE A 176 -12.50 13.94 -10.25
CA ILE A 176 -11.64 14.87 -11.00
C ILE A 176 -10.22 14.32 -11.12
N TYR A 177 -9.61 13.86 -10.03
CA TYR A 177 -8.27 13.26 -10.07
C TYR A 177 -8.23 12.02 -10.99
N ARG A 178 -9.29 11.21 -10.99
CA ARG A 178 -9.40 10.09 -11.94
C ARG A 178 -9.41 10.56 -13.38
N GLY A 179 -10.21 11.59 -13.71
CA GLY A 179 -10.25 12.17 -15.04
C GLY A 179 -8.90 12.77 -15.48
N ILE A 180 -8.11 13.29 -14.54
CA ILE A 180 -6.72 13.72 -14.81
C ILE A 180 -5.86 12.52 -15.14
N LEU A 181 -5.93 11.44 -14.36
CA LEU A 181 -5.14 10.22 -14.58
C LEU A 181 -5.55 9.41 -15.81
N GLU A 182 -6.79 9.53 -16.28
CA GLU A 182 -7.22 8.98 -17.57
C GLU A 182 -6.49 9.66 -18.74
N ARG A 183 -6.13 10.94 -18.60
CA ARG A 183 -5.41 11.71 -19.62
C ARG A 183 -3.90 11.66 -19.44
N ASP A 184 -3.44 11.72 -18.20
CA ASP A 184 -2.04 11.62 -17.80
C ASP A 184 -1.87 10.60 -16.66
N PRO A 185 -1.67 9.32 -16.99
CA PRO A 185 -1.48 8.26 -16.00
C PRO A 185 -0.23 8.40 -15.13
N ARG A 186 0.68 9.31 -15.48
CA ARG A 186 1.94 9.56 -14.79
C ARG A 186 1.92 10.86 -13.99
N ASN A 187 0.77 11.50 -13.85
CA ASN A 187 0.64 12.72 -13.08
C ASN A 187 0.91 12.45 -11.58
N VAL A 188 2.12 12.80 -11.12
CA VAL A 188 2.60 12.55 -9.75
C VAL A 188 1.67 13.20 -8.73
N GLU A 189 1.19 14.40 -9.02
CA GLU A 189 0.34 15.15 -8.11
C GLU A 189 -1.05 14.50 -7.96
N ALA A 190 -1.73 14.19 -9.06
CA ALA A 190 -3.04 13.54 -8.98
C ALA A 190 -2.97 12.16 -8.29
N ILE A 191 -1.92 11.37 -8.53
CA ILE A 191 -1.71 10.09 -7.81
C ILE A 191 -1.52 10.36 -6.31
N THR A 192 -0.71 11.36 -5.96
CA THR A 192 -0.45 11.72 -4.56
C THR A 192 -1.72 12.15 -3.85
N GLN A 193 -2.54 12.99 -4.50
CA GLN A 193 -3.78 13.48 -3.91
C GLN A 193 -4.84 12.40 -3.72
N LEU A 194 -4.90 11.39 -4.60
CA LEU A 194 -5.70 10.19 -4.35
C LEU A 194 -5.19 9.41 -3.13
N GLY A 195 -3.87 9.31 -2.95
CA GLY A 195 -3.26 8.75 -1.73
C GLY A 195 -3.64 9.54 -0.47
N VAL A 196 -3.70 10.87 -0.54
CA VAL A 196 -4.14 11.72 0.58
C VAL A 196 -5.60 11.45 0.94
N ILE A 197 -6.49 11.34 -0.06
CA ILE A 197 -7.90 10.99 0.17
C ILE A 197 -8.01 9.64 0.90
N LEU A 198 -7.22 8.65 0.49
CA LEU A 198 -7.17 7.33 1.13
C LEU A 198 -6.64 7.38 2.57
N ALA A 199 -5.57 8.15 2.81
CA ALA A 199 -5.02 8.33 4.14
C ALA A 199 -6.03 9.01 5.09
N ARG A 200 -6.78 10.02 4.60
CA ARG A 200 -7.87 10.65 5.35
C ARG A 200 -9.00 9.66 5.66
N ALA A 201 -9.25 8.69 4.79
CA ALA A 201 -10.15 7.57 5.02
C ALA A 201 -9.55 6.45 5.89
N ARG A 202 -8.38 6.65 6.51
CA ARG A 202 -7.64 5.67 7.34
C ARG A 202 -7.22 4.39 6.60
N SER A 203 -7.30 4.37 5.27
CA SER A 203 -6.85 3.29 4.39
C SER A 203 -5.36 3.45 4.09
N PHE A 204 -4.53 3.21 5.12
CA PHE A 204 -3.11 3.57 5.08
C PHE A 204 -2.30 2.72 4.11
N ASP A 205 -2.61 1.45 3.95
CA ASP A 205 -1.87 0.56 3.05
C ASP A 205 -2.09 0.98 1.58
N GLU A 206 -3.33 1.29 1.20
CA GLU A 206 -3.68 1.81 -0.12
C GLU A 206 -3.09 3.19 -0.36
N ALA A 207 -3.10 4.06 0.65
CA ALA A 207 -2.45 5.37 0.58
C ALA A 207 -0.94 5.22 0.33
N HIS A 208 -0.27 4.33 1.06
CA HIS A 208 1.16 4.05 0.85
C HIS A 208 1.46 3.52 -0.54
N LEU A 209 0.61 2.64 -1.10
CA LEU A 209 0.74 2.18 -2.49
C LEU A 209 0.62 3.33 -3.50
N ALA A 210 -0.33 4.25 -3.29
CA ALA A 210 -0.48 5.42 -4.14
C ALA A 210 0.76 6.33 -4.06
N PHE A 211 1.27 6.60 -2.86
CA PHE A 211 2.50 7.37 -2.68
C PHE A 211 3.71 6.68 -3.30
N ASP A 212 3.84 5.36 -3.16
CA ASP A 212 4.93 4.61 -3.78
C ASP A 212 4.85 4.62 -5.31
N LYS A 213 3.64 4.60 -5.87
CA LYS A 213 3.44 4.80 -7.31
C LYS A 213 3.90 6.20 -7.74
N ALA A 214 3.51 7.25 -7.02
CA ALA A 214 3.96 8.61 -7.30
C ALA A 214 5.50 8.72 -7.23
N LEU A 215 6.11 8.12 -6.21
CA LEU A 215 7.57 8.10 -6.01
C LEU A 215 8.33 7.20 -6.98
N SER A 216 7.65 6.24 -7.62
CA SER A 216 8.24 5.47 -8.71
C SER A 216 8.36 6.29 -10.00
N ILE A 217 7.50 7.30 -10.17
CA ILE A 217 7.52 8.21 -11.32
C ILE A 217 8.51 9.34 -11.07
N ASP A 218 8.41 10.00 -9.91
CA ASP A 218 9.37 11.00 -9.44
C ASP A 218 9.86 10.66 -8.03
N PRO A 219 11.05 10.05 -7.91
CA PRO A 219 11.65 9.68 -6.63
C PRO A 219 12.01 10.84 -5.71
N SER A 220 12.04 12.06 -6.23
CA SER A 220 12.41 13.30 -5.53
C SER A 220 11.22 14.19 -5.20
N ALA A 221 10.01 13.82 -5.64
CA ALA A 221 8.79 14.58 -5.42
C ALA A 221 8.53 14.81 -3.91
N PRO A 222 8.56 16.06 -3.44
CA PRO A 222 8.49 16.33 -2.01
C PRO A 222 7.11 16.04 -1.40
N LEU A 223 6.02 16.26 -2.17
CA LEU A 223 4.64 16.04 -1.70
C LEU A 223 4.38 14.58 -1.28
N PRO A 224 4.57 13.56 -2.14
CA PRO A 224 4.31 12.19 -1.75
C PRO A 224 5.23 11.68 -0.63
N LEU A 225 6.48 12.15 -0.51
CA LEU A 225 7.32 11.82 0.65
C LEU A 225 6.77 12.42 1.96
N TRP A 226 6.33 13.67 1.91
CA TRP A 226 5.71 14.34 3.04
C TRP A 226 4.46 13.60 3.53
N GLU A 227 3.52 13.36 2.61
CA GLU A 227 2.24 12.71 2.90
C GLU A 227 2.42 11.24 3.32
N LYS A 228 3.36 10.51 2.70
CA LYS A 228 3.69 9.15 3.12
C LYS A 228 4.22 9.10 4.55
N GLY A 229 5.07 10.06 4.94
CA GLY A 229 5.54 10.16 6.31
C GLY A 229 4.40 10.44 7.30
N LEU A 230 3.53 11.42 7.00
CA LEU A 230 2.34 11.71 7.81
C LEU A 230 1.45 10.47 7.99
N ALA A 231 1.19 9.75 6.91
CA ALA A 231 0.38 8.53 6.94
C ALA A 231 0.99 7.47 7.89
N TYR A 232 2.31 7.28 7.90
CA TYR A 232 2.95 6.36 8.85
C TYR A 232 2.78 6.80 10.31
N PHE A 233 2.88 8.10 10.60
CA PHE A 233 2.62 8.61 11.95
C PHE A 233 1.16 8.37 12.37
N GLN A 234 0.20 8.64 11.48
CA GLN A 234 -1.22 8.40 11.74
C GLN A 234 -1.59 6.91 11.89
N ALA A 235 -0.82 6.03 11.24
CA ALA A 235 -0.91 4.58 11.35
C ALA A 235 -0.19 4.00 12.59
N GLY A 236 0.39 4.85 13.46
CA GLY A 236 1.10 4.40 14.67
C GLY A 236 2.48 3.78 14.39
N ARG A 237 3.07 4.05 13.22
CA ARG A 237 4.38 3.56 12.79
C ARG A 237 5.42 4.68 12.66
N PRO A 238 5.74 5.42 13.75
CA PRO A 238 6.59 6.61 13.69
C PRO A 238 8.00 6.31 13.18
N ARG A 239 8.55 5.12 13.47
CA ARG A 239 9.90 4.73 13.00
C ARG A 239 10.01 4.69 11.48
N ASP A 240 8.95 4.28 10.79
CA ASP A 240 8.93 4.23 9.33
C ASP A 240 8.69 5.63 8.74
N GLY A 241 7.81 6.41 9.37
CA GLY A 241 7.59 7.82 9.02
C GLY A 241 8.88 8.66 9.11
N VAL A 242 9.69 8.44 10.15
CA VAL A 242 11.01 9.08 10.31
C VAL A 242 11.91 8.83 9.11
N LYS A 243 12.04 7.57 8.67
CA LYS A 243 12.89 7.21 7.51
C LYS A 243 12.43 7.91 6.22
N VAL A 244 11.12 8.02 6.02
CA VAL A 244 10.56 8.69 4.83
C VAL A 244 10.87 10.18 4.85
N TRP A 245 10.70 10.84 6.00
CA TRP A 245 11.00 12.26 6.13
C TRP A 245 12.50 12.58 6.12
N GLU A 246 13.35 11.68 6.61
CA GLU A 246 14.80 11.76 6.40
C GLU A 246 15.15 11.73 4.91
N ARG A 247 14.50 10.86 4.13
CA ARG A 247 14.64 10.85 2.67
C ARG A 247 14.15 12.17 2.06
N LEU A 248 13.01 12.70 2.46
CA LEU A 248 12.50 14.01 2.00
C LEU A 248 13.56 15.12 2.20
N ILE A 249 14.16 15.18 3.37
CA ILE A 249 15.20 16.16 3.71
C ILE A 249 16.44 15.98 2.82
N ALA A 250 16.81 14.74 2.51
CA ALA A 250 17.96 14.43 1.67
C ALA A 250 17.73 14.79 0.19
N VAL A 251 16.55 14.51 -0.36
CA VAL A 251 16.27 14.69 -1.80
C VAL A 251 15.77 16.08 -2.16
N ALA A 252 15.13 16.79 -1.23
CA ALA A 252 14.57 18.11 -1.44
C ALA A 252 14.90 19.07 -0.28
N PRO A 253 16.19 19.34 0.00
CA PRO A 253 16.62 20.04 1.22
C PRO A 253 16.10 21.48 1.35
N THR A 254 15.78 22.13 0.23
CA THR A 254 15.27 23.51 0.14
C THR A 254 13.74 23.61 0.09
N ASP A 255 13.01 22.49 0.02
CA ASP A 255 11.54 22.48 0.00
C ASP A 255 10.99 22.83 1.39
N ALA A 256 9.89 23.58 1.43
CA ALA A 256 9.23 23.96 2.68
C ALA A 256 8.81 22.76 3.54
N ARG A 257 8.38 21.66 2.92
CA ARG A 257 8.03 20.40 3.61
C ARG A 257 9.24 19.73 4.21
N ALA A 258 10.42 19.85 3.60
CA ALA A 258 11.66 19.35 4.21
C ALA A 258 12.03 20.16 5.47
N ALA A 259 11.81 21.48 5.46
CA ALA A 259 11.98 22.30 6.66
C ALA A 259 10.99 21.91 7.77
N ALA A 260 9.71 21.75 7.44
CA ALA A 260 8.69 21.27 8.38
C ALA A 260 9.02 19.87 8.92
N ALA A 261 9.50 18.96 8.06
CA ALA A 261 9.92 17.63 8.45
C ALA A 261 11.06 17.66 9.47
N ARG A 262 12.07 18.54 9.29
CA ARG A 262 13.16 18.69 10.29
C ARG A 262 12.62 19.06 11.66
N GLN A 263 11.68 20.00 11.73
CA GLN A 263 11.06 20.44 12.99
C GLN A 263 10.27 19.29 13.63
N MET A 264 9.41 18.61 12.86
CA MET A 264 8.63 17.49 13.38
C MET A 264 9.51 16.32 13.84
N LEU A 265 10.58 16.01 13.11
CA LEU A 265 11.53 14.96 13.50
C LEU A 265 12.29 15.30 14.79
N ALA A 266 12.63 16.57 15.03
CA ALA A 266 13.22 16.99 16.29
C ALA A 266 12.27 16.68 17.46
N ASN A 267 10.99 17.05 17.33
CA ASN A 267 9.97 16.78 18.35
C ASN A 267 9.75 15.29 18.60
N VAL A 268 9.70 14.48 17.53
CA VAL A 268 9.54 13.02 17.61
C VAL A 268 10.77 12.36 18.25
N ARG A 269 11.97 12.83 17.94
CA ARG A 269 13.20 12.30 18.56
C ARG A 269 13.30 12.69 20.03
N GLU A 270 12.86 13.88 20.40
CA GLU A 270 12.77 14.29 21.79
C GLU A 270 11.76 13.45 22.57
N SER A 271 10.59 13.17 22.00
CA SER A 271 9.58 12.31 22.65
C SER A 271 10.01 10.84 22.73
N MET A 272 10.76 10.33 21.75
CA MET A 272 11.32 8.96 21.80
C MET A 272 12.60 8.85 22.63
N GLY A 273 13.30 9.97 22.87
CA GLY A 273 14.53 10.04 23.66
C GLY A 273 14.29 10.38 25.15
N ARG A 274 13.14 10.95 25.49
CA ARG A 274 12.70 11.07 26.88
C ARG A 274 12.22 9.68 27.35
N PRO A 275 12.91 9.01 28.30
CA PRO A 275 12.28 7.91 29.01
C PRO A 275 10.97 8.43 29.60
N ALA A 276 9.89 7.65 29.53
CA ALA A 276 8.67 7.98 30.24
C ALA A 276 9.07 8.20 31.72
N GLU A 277 9.05 9.46 32.17
CA GLU A 277 9.33 9.84 33.56
C GLU A 277 8.44 8.96 34.45
N PRO A 278 9.00 8.01 35.22
CA PRO A 278 8.20 7.23 36.14
C PRO A 278 7.89 8.12 37.35
N GLY A 279 6.79 8.87 37.27
CA GLY A 279 6.22 9.54 38.44
C GLY A 279 5.91 11.03 38.31
N ALA A 280 5.20 11.46 37.26
CA ALA A 280 4.48 12.73 37.36
C ALA A 280 3.17 12.50 38.16
N PRO A 281 3.01 13.04 39.38
CA PRO A 281 1.74 12.95 40.09
C PRO A 281 0.71 13.81 39.36
N LEU A 282 -0.48 13.22 39.15
CA LEU A 282 -1.68 13.95 38.77
C LEU A 282 -1.91 15.06 39.82
N ARG A 283 -1.92 16.31 39.37
CA ARG A 283 -2.43 17.46 40.12
C ARG A 283 -3.60 18.05 39.36
#